data_AF-A0A667Y5Z9-F1
#
_entry.id   AF-A0A667Y5Z9-F1
#
_cell.length_a   1.000
_cell.length_b   1.000
_cell.length_c   1.000
_cell.angle_alpha   90.00
_cell.angle_beta   90.00
_cell.angle_gamma   90.00
#
_symmetry.space_group_name_H-M   'P 1'
#
loop_
_entity.id
_entity.type
_entity.pdbx_description
1 polymer ?
#
loop_
_entity_poly.entity_id
_entity_poly.type
_entity_poly.pdbx_seq_one_letter_code
_entity_poly.pdbx_strand_id
1 'polypeptide(L)'
;MASLIKMGMFKKISLFDYQAMCKNSHHHASSARTLLSPFHAILALLRWFFSNAMMFLLDFNLCGLWHSDYFVDAHKQKKVEAMQPCDTAYPGFMYDPSIREANSLIKCGRCQKMFVVQQVPDSNLVLVVTQADCDCSRQYGPILLQPKEIKYNATVKCNRMKSQKVRRRPESCHAYHPKEDAKDCGGASSISASLSLFSASLLFSLVLHRRT
;
A
#
# COMPACT_ATOMS: atom_id res chain seq x y z
N MET A 1 -12.75 -13.08 26.37
CA MET A 1 -13.54 -12.36 25.35
C MET A 1 -14.39 -13.28 24.47
N ALA A 2 -13.82 -14.30 23.81
CA ALA A 2 -14.60 -15.19 22.92
C ALA A 2 -15.85 -15.81 23.57
N SER A 3 -15.74 -16.26 24.83
CA SER A 3 -16.89 -16.78 25.60
C SER A 3 -17.96 -15.73 25.86
N LEU A 4 -17.58 -14.47 26.12
CA LEU A 4 -18.54 -13.37 26.36
C LEU A 4 -19.34 -13.01 25.10
N ILE A 5 -18.71 -13.15 23.93
CA ILE A 5 -19.41 -13.00 22.64
C ILE A 5 -20.38 -14.16 22.42
N LYS A 6 -19.96 -15.40 22.74
CA LYS A 6 -20.82 -16.59 22.63
C LYS A 6 -22.05 -16.50 23.55
N MET A 7 -21.90 -15.90 24.72
CA MET A 7 -23.00 -15.69 25.67
C MET A 7 -23.91 -14.51 25.30
N GLY A 8 -23.59 -13.74 24.25
CA GLY A 8 -24.40 -12.59 23.80
C GLY A 8 -24.16 -11.29 24.56
N MET A 9 -23.34 -11.28 25.62
CA MET A 9 -23.02 -10.07 26.40
C MET A 9 -22.26 -9.02 25.58
N PHE A 10 -21.46 -9.45 24.61
CA PHE A 10 -20.79 -8.56 23.66
C PHE A 10 -21.14 -8.92 22.22
N LYS A 11 -21.61 -7.93 21.46
CA LYS A 11 -21.84 -8.05 20.02
C LYS A 11 -20.62 -7.57 19.25
N LYS A 12 -20.04 -8.46 18.44
CA LYS A 12 -18.95 -8.10 17.51
C LYS A 12 -19.54 -7.41 16.28
N ILE A 13 -19.05 -6.22 15.96
CA ILE A 13 -19.45 -5.41 14.80
C ILE A 13 -18.19 -5.09 13.99
N SER A 14 -18.26 -5.16 12.66
CA SER A 14 -17.17 -4.71 11.79
C SER A 14 -17.35 -3.24 11.45
N LEU A 15 -16.39 -2.41 11.85
CA LEU A 15 -16.33 -1.00 11.47
C LEU A 15 -15.44 -0.85 10.24
N PHE A 16 -15.86 0.02 9.32
CA PHE A 16 -15.20 0.24 8.03
C PHE A 16 -14.73 1.69 7.95
N ASP A 17 -13.44 1.88 7.64
CA ASP A 17 -12.84 3.16 7.35
C ASP A 17 -12.43 3.20 5.88
N TYR A 18 -13.07 4.08 5.11
CA TYR A 18 -12.84 4.27 3.66
C TYR A 18 -11.81 5.37 3.36
N GLN A 19 -11.23 6.00 4.39
CA GLN A 19 -10.25 7.08 4.26
C GLN A 19 -8.89 6.71 4.88
N ALA A 20 -8.67 5.41 5.12
CA ALA A 20 -7.43 4.93 5.69
C ALA A 20 -6.26 5.00 4.69
N MET A 21 -5.05 4.99 5.22
CA MET A 21 -3.80 4.96 4.45
C MET A 21 -3.10 3.61 4.71
N CYS A 22 -2.89 2.82 3.65
CA CYS A 22 -2.20 1.53 3.73
C CYS A 22 -0.83 1.60 3.05
N LYS A 23 0.10 0.81 3.56
CA LYS A 23 1.39 0.59 2.90
C LYS A 23 1.16 -0.10 1.57
N ASN A 24 1.78 0.40 0.52
CA ASN A 24 1.70 -0.25 -0.77
C ASN A 24 2.48 -1.58 -0.74
N SER A 25 1.77 -2.72 -0.75
CA SER A 25 2.40 -4.05 -0.83
C SER A 25 2.89 -4.36 -2.24
N HIS A 26 2.45 -3.60 -3.24
CA HIS A 26 2.85 -3.83 -4.62
C HIS A 26 4.18 -3.12 -4.88
N HIS A 27 5.24 -3.90 -5.04
CA HIS A 27 6.42 -3.45 -5.76
C HIS A 27 6.01 -3.13 -7.19
N HIS A 28 5.67 -1.88 -7.45
CA HIS A 28 5.57 -1.40 -8.82
C HIS A 28 6.97 -1.53 -9.44
N ALA A 29 7.19 -2.59 -10.21
CA ALA A 29 8.15 -2.52 -11.29
C ALA A 29 7.57 -1.51 -12.27
N SER A 30 8.02 -0.25 -12.20
CA SER A 30 7.72 0.73 -13.24
C SER A 30 8.07 0.08 -14.58
N SER A 31 7.08 -0.19 -15.42
CA SER A 31 7.26 -0.75 -16.77
C SER A 31 8.17 0.11 -17.65
N ALA A 32 8.36 1.39 -17.28
CA ALA A 32 9.29 2.32 -17.91
C ALA A 32 10.78 2.09 -17.56
N ARG A 33 11.10 1.34 -16.48
CA ARG A 33 12.50 1.08 -16.09
C ARG A 33 13.14 -0.10 -16.83
N THR A 34 12.35 -0.96 -17.45
CA THR A 34 12.86 -2.17 -18.13
C THR A 34 13.65 -1.84 -19.41
N LEU A 35 13.32 -0.73 -20.09
CA LEU A 35 13.99 -0.31 -21.33
C LEU A 35 15.32 0.44 -21.11
N LEU A 36 15.45 1.22 -20.03
CA LEU A 36 16.70 1.94 -19.68
C LEU A 36 17.62 1.17 -18.73
N SER A 37 17.15 0.06 -18.16
CA SER A 37 17.93 -0.87 -17.33
C SER A 37 19.28 -1.29 -17.94
N PRO A 38 19.36 -1.73 -19.21
CA PRO A 38 20.63 -2.19 -19.78
C PRO A 38 21.64 -1.04 -19.93
N PHE A 39 21.18 0.15 -20.33
CA PHE A 39 22.05 1.31 -20.47
C PHE A 39 22.60 1.80 -19.12
N HIS A 40 21.77 1.80 -18.07
CA HIS A 40 22.25 2.13 -16.72
C HIS A 40 23.21 1.09 -16.17
N ALA A 41 23.00 -0.20 -16.45
CA ALA A 41 23.94 -1.25 -16.07
C ALA A 41 25.29 -1.08 -16.79
N ILE A 42 25.28 -0.80 -18.10
CA ILE A 42 26.49 -0.51 -18.88
C ILE A 42 27.20 0.75 -18.37
N LEU A 43 26.48 1.85 -18.12
CA LEU A 43 27.04 3.08 -17.56
C LEU A 43 27.63 2.87 -16.16
N ALA A 44 26.99 2.05 -15.32
CA ALA A 44 27.52 1.70 -14.01
C ALA A 44 28.78 0.84 -14.12
N LEU A 45 28.83 -0.09 -15.07
CA LEU A 45 29.99 -0.95 -15.32
C LEU A 45 31.17 -0.14 -15.89
N LEU A 46 30.89 0.79 -16.81
CA LEU A 46 31.87 1.76 -17.31
C LEU A 46 32.38 2.64 -16.17
N ARG A 47 31.49 3.22 -15.37
CA ARG A 47 31.88 4.06 -14.22
C ARG A 47 32.72 3.28 -13.22
N TRP A 48 32.37 2.03 -12.92
CA TRP A 48 33.17 1.14 -12.07
C TRP A 48 34.53 0.86 -12.71
N PHE A 49 34.59 0.52 -13.99
CA PHE A 49 35.84 0.27 -14.71
C PHE A 49 36.76 1.49 -14.68
N PHE A 50 36.24 2.68 -15.01
CA PHE A 50 37.01 3.92 -14.97
C PHE A 50 37.43 4.31 -13.56
N SER A 51 36.61 4.06 -12.53
CA SER A 51 37.00 4.28 -11.13
C SER A 51 38.16 3.40 -10.72
N ASN A 52 38.15 2.11 -11.10
CA ASN A 52 39.24 1.19 -10.79
C ASN A 52 40.48 1.49 -11.64
N ALA A 53 40.32 1.88 -12.91
CA ALA A 53 41.42 2.32 -13.75
C ALA A 53 42.07 3.60 -13.22
N MET A 54 41.28 4.56 -12.73
CA MET A 54 41.78 5.78 -12.10
C MET A 54 42.53 5.48 -10.79
N MET A 55 42.01 4.59 -9.95
CA MET A 55 42.70 4.12 -8.75
C MET A 55 44.00 3.39 -9.09
N PHE A 56 43.99 2.50 -10.08
CA PHE A 56 45.19 1.81 -10.55
C PHE A 56 46.23 2.78 -11.12
N LEU A 57 45.80 3.81 -11.85
CA LEU A 57 46.69 4.87 -12.35
C LEU A 57 47.21 5.78 -11.23
N LEU A 58 46.42 6.02 -10.18
CA LEU A 58 46.86 6.72 -8.96
C LEU A 58 47.88 5.88 -8.18
N ASP A 59 47.66 4.56 -8.06
CA ASP A 59 48.58 3.63 -7.40
C ASP A 59 49.91 3.50 -8.18
N PHE A 60 49.87 3.58 -9.51
CA PHE A 60 51.08 3.60 -10.36
C PHE A 60 51.80 4.96 -10.41
N ASN A 61 51.27 6.00 -9.75
CA ASN A 61 51.80 7.37 -9.78
C ASN A 61 52.11 7.89 -8.35
N LEU A 62 53.09 7.24 -7.70
CA LEU A 62 54.06 7.78 -6.72
C LEU A 62 53.62 8.74 -5.58
N CYS A 63 52.33 8.91 -5.27
CA CYS A 63 51.87 9.85 -4.24
C CYS A 63 50.75 9.31 -3.31
N GLY A 64 50.77 8.02 -2.98
CA GLY A 64 49.81 7.41 -2.03
C GLY A 64 50.39 6.96 -0.69
N LEU A 65 51.68 7.21 -0.42
CA LEU A 65 52.34 6.75 0.81
C LEU A 65 51.87 7.51 2.07
N TRP A 66 51.16 8.63 1.96
CA TRP A 66 50.73 9.47 3.10
C TRP A 66 49.41 10.19 2.78
N HIS A 67 48.24 9.60 3.09
CA HIS A 67 47.23 10.17 4.01
C HIS A 67 45.89 9.40 3.93
N SER A 68 45.69 8.54 4.93
CA SER A 68 44.49 8.36 5.76
C SER A 68 43.14 8.88 5.25
N ASP A 69 42.26 7.92 4.95
CA ASP A 69 40.84 7.82 5.31
C ASP A 69 39.96 9.09 5.28
N TYR A 70 39.08 9.15 4.27
CA TYR A 70 37.74 9.72 4.44
C TYR A 70 36.70 8.82 3.75
N PHE A 71 36.21 7.82 4.49
CA PHE A 71 34.99 7.11 4.12
C PHE A 71 33.80 7.82 4.79
N VAL A 72 33.16 8.72 4.06
CA VAL A 72 31.89 9.31 4.51
C VAL A 72 30.78 8.31 4.17
N ASP A 73 30.32 7.59 5.18
CA ASP A 73 29.14 6.73 5.05
C ASP A 73 27.91 7.64 4.87
N ALA A 74 27.39 7.70 3.65
CA ALA A 74 26.20 8.48 3.35
C ALA A 74 25.01 7.87 4.09
N HIS A 75 24.46 8.61 5.07
CA HIS A 75 23.23 8.24 5.77
C HIS A 75 22.17 7.78 4.76
N LYS A 76 21.87 6.47 4.75
CA LYS A 76 20.76 5.87 4.01
C LYS A 76 19.49 6.63 4.39
N GLN A 77 19.02 7.50 3.49
CA GLN A 77 17.70 8.08 3.59
C GLN A 77 16.72 6.91 3.73
N LYS A 78 16.08 6.82 4.90
CA LYS A 78 15.05 5.84 5.20
C LYS A 78 13.93 6.11 4.20
N LYS A 79 13.86 5.29 3.15
CA LYS A 79 12.86 5.40 2.08
C LYS A 79 11.50 5.40 2.75
N VAL A 80 10.87 6.57 2.82
CA VAL A 80 9.50 6.69 3.34
C VAL A 80 8.64 5.83 2.44
N GLU A 81 8.06 4.77 3.03
CA GLU A 81 7.22 3.85 2.30
C GLU A 81 6.01 4.63 1.79
N ALA A 82 5.77 4.56 0.47
CA ALA A 82 4.64 5.24 -0.13
C ALA A 82 3.33 4.65 0.44
N MET A 83 2.57 5.50 1.12
CA MET A 83 1.24 5.19 1.63
C MET A 83 0.22 5.50 0.54
N GLN A 84 -0.80 4.66 0.40
CA GLN A 84 -1.89 4.86 -0.55
C GLN A 84 -3.26 4.81 0.16
N PRO A 85 -4.27 5.53 -0.35
CA PRO A 85 -5.64 5.40 0.14
C PRO A 85 -6.13 3.96 0.02
N CYS A 86 -6.73 3.43 1.08
CA CYS A 86 -7.26 2.07 1.14
C CYS A 86 -8.47 2.01 2.07
N ASP A 87 -9.25 0.94 1.91
CA ASP A 87 -10.35 0.63 2.81
C ASP A 87 -9.86 -0.35 3.89
N THR A 88 -10.10 -0.03 5.16
CA THR A 88 -9.76 -0.91 6.29
C THR A 88 -10.99 -1.30 7.08
N ALA A 89 -10.96 -2.51 7.63
CA ALA A 89 -11.93 -2.97 8.62
C ALA A 89 -11.23 -3.28 9.94
N TYR A 90 -11.87 -2.89 11.03
CA TYR A 90 -11.48 -3.28 12.37
C TYR A 90 -12.70 -3.78 13.17
N PRO A 91 -12.51 -4.77 14.05
CA PRO A 91 -13.58 -5.27 14.89
C PRO A 91 -13.88 -4.29 16.04
N GLY A 92 -15.11 -3.83 16.12
CA GLY A 92 -15.68 -3.18 17.31
C GLY A 92 -16.49 -4.17 18.15
N PHE A 93 -16.64 -3.87 19.44
CA PHE A 93 -17.45 -4.64 20.38
C PHE A 93 -18.44 -3.71 21.06
N MET A 94 -19.71 -4.07 21.02
CA MET A 94 -20.78 -3.34 21.69
C MET A 94 -21.29 -4.19 22.85
N TYR A 95 -21.35 -3.60 24.04
CA TYR A 95 -21.90 -4.24 25.23
C TYR A 95 -23.43 -4.25 25.15
N ASP A 96 -24.03 -5.39 25.47
CA ASP A 96 -25.48 -5.55 25.57
C ASP A 96 -25.88 -5.57 27.06
N PRO A 97 -26.66 -4.58 27.55
CA PRO A 97 -27.00 -4.45 28.96
C PRO A 97 -28.06 -5.44 29.44
N SER A 98 -28.62 -6.27 28.56
CA SER A 98 -29.60 -7.30 28.94
C SER A 98 -29.04 -8.32 29.94
N ILE A 99 -27.73 -8.57 29.91
CA ILE A 99 -27.04 -9.51 30.80
C ILE A 99 -26.15 -8.72 31.77
N ARG A 100 -26.65 -8.50 32.99
CA ARG A 100 -25.92 -7.79 34.06
C ARG A 100 -24.83 -8.63 34.72
N GLU A 101 -25.11 -9.92 34.85
CA GLU A 101 -24.24 -10.88 35.51
C GLU A 101 -24.17 -12.17 34.70
N ALA A 102 -22.97 -12.71 34.58
CA ALA A 102 -22.75 -13.99 33.91
C ALA A 102 -21.60 -14.75 34.55
N ASN A 103 -21.82 -16.01 34.82
CA ASN A 103 -20.80 -16.95 35.25
C ASN A 103 -20.77 -18.14 34.30
N SER A 104 -19.57 -18.60 33.95
CA SER A 104 -19.43 -19.78 33.13
C SER A 104 -18.04 -20.38 33.25
N LEU A 105 -17.89 -21.56 32.69
CA LEU A 105 -16.67 -22.33 32.69
C LEU A 105 -16.12 -22.43 31.25
N ILE A 106 -14.86 -22.02 31.07
CA ILE A 106 -14.15 -22.13 29.80
C ILE A 106 -13.36 -23.43 29.82
N LYS A 107 -13.73 -24.37 28.94
CA LYS A 107 -12.94 -25.58 28.71
C LYS A 107 -11.75 -25.23 27.81
N CYS A 108 -10.54 -25.50 28.30
CA CYS A 108 -9.26 -25.20 27.63
C CYS A 108 -8.49 -26.49 27.31
N GLY A 109 -9.16 -27.45 26.68
CA GLY A 109 -8.64 -28.80 26.43
C GLY A 109 -8.69 -29.68 27.67
N ARG A 110 -7.57 -29.84 28.37
CA ARG A 110 -7.43 -30.74 29.54
C ARG A 110 -7.73 -30.07 30.90
N CYS A 111 -7.94 -28.77 30.90
CA CYS A 111 -8.28 -28.00 32.09
C CYS A 111 -9.56 -27.19 31.85
N GLN A 112 -10.11 -26.66 32.92
CA GLN A 112 -11.25 -25.76 32.88
C GLN A 112 -10.96 -24.53 33.74
N LYS A 113 -11.42 -23.36 33.26
CA LYS A 113 -11.20 -22.07 33.91
C LYS A 113 -12.56 -21.42 34.17
N MET A 114 -12.88 -21.14 35.42
CA MET A 114 -14.12 -20.42 35.71
C MET A 114 -13.92 -18.91 35.56
N PHE A 115 -14.99 -18.22 35.17
CA PHE A 115 -15.03 -16.77 35.19
C PHE A 115 -16.39 -16.27 35.66
N VAL A 116 -16.36 -15.10 36.28
CA VAL A 116 -17.54 -14.35 36.71
C VAL A 116 -17.43 -12.96 36.12
N VAL A 117 -18.52 -12.46 35.58
CA VAL A 117 -18.64 -11.12 35.01
C VAL A 117 -19.81 -10.41 35.67
N GLN A 118 -19.56 -9.18 36.12
CA GLN A 118 -20.57 -8.33 36.74
C GLN A 118 -20.43 -6.90 36.21
N GLN A 119 -21.55 -6.28 35.85
CA GLN A 119 -21.59 -4.87 35.48
C GLN A 119 -21.36 -4.00 36.73
N VAL A 120 -20.52 -2.97 36.61
CA VAL A 120 -20.36 -1.97 37.67
C VAL A 120 -21.52 -0.97 37.58
N PRO A 121 -22.27 -0.74 38.68
CA PRO A 121 -23.42 0.16 38.67
C PRO A 121 -23.04 1.56 38.18
N ASP A 122 -23.99 2.22 37.51
CA ASP A 122 -23.88 3.59 37.00
C ASP A 122 -22.67 3.85 36.08
N SER A 123 -22.17 2.82 35.41
CA SER A 123 -21.03 2.92 34.49
C SER A 123 -21.13 1.99 33.29
N ASN A 124 -20.26 2.22 32.30
CA ASN A 124 -20.01 1.32 31.17
C ASN A 124 -18.95 0.24 31.49
N LEU A 125 -18.50 0.15 32.73
CA LEU A 125 -17.45 -0.77 33.15
C LEU A 125 -18.03 -2.14 33.52
N VAL A 126 -17.24 -3.17 33.23
CA VAL A 126 -17.59 -4.56 33.50
C VAL A 126 -16.42 -5.21 34.22
N LEU A 127 -16.67 -5.72 35.42
CA LEU A 127 -15.69 -6.43 36.23
C LEU A 127 -15.66 -7.89 35.79
N VAL A 128 -14.48 -8.39 35.44
CA VAL A 128 -14.26 -9.79 35.04
C VAL A 128 -13.27 -10.42 35.99
N VAL A 129 -13.70 -11.47 36.68
CA VAL A 129 -12.85 -12.26 37.59
C VAL A 129 -12.63 -13.63 36.95
N THR A 130 -11.38 -14.08 36.86
CA THR A 130 -11.04 -15.39 36.30
C THR A 130 -10.02 -16.09 37.21
N GLN A 131 -10.15 -17.41 37.37
CA GLN A 131 -9.13 -18.22 38.06
C GLN A 131 -7.79 -18.18 37.31
N ALA A 132 -6.65 -18.26 38.00
CA ALA A 132 -5.33 -18.23 37.36
C ALA A 132 -4.76 -19.63 37.03
N ASP A 133 -5.49 -20.69 37.39
CA ASP A 133 -4.97 -22.06 37.44
C ASP A 133 -4.72 -22.70 36.06
N CYS A 134 -5.23 -22.11 34.98
CA CYS A 134 -4.98 -22.61 33.64
C CYS A 134 -4.79 -21.52 32.57
N ASP A 135 -3.78 -21.74 31.71
CA ASP A 135 -3.52 -20.92 30.53
C ASP A 135 -4.31 -21.43 29.30
N CYS A 136 -5.24 -20.60 28.84
CA CYS A 136 -6.13 -20.87 27.70
C CYS A 136 -5.67 -20.19 26.40
N SER A 137 -4.51 -19.53 26.39
CA SER A 137 -4.03 -18.70 25.28
C SER A 137 -3.80 -19.47 23.98
N ARG A 138 -3.49 -20.78 24.08
CA ARG A 138 -3.30 -21.66 22.91
C ARG A 138 -4.60 -21.96 22.16
N GLN A 139 -5.72 -22.09 22.87
CA GLN A 139 -7.00 -22.42 22.26
C GLN A 139 -7.79 -21.17 21.82
N TYR A 140 -7.68 -20.10 22.60
CA TYR A 140 -8.32 -18.82 22.30
C TYR A 140 -7.25 -17.77 22.03
N GLY A 141 -6.92 -17.58 20.76
CA GLY A 141 -5.95 -16.57 20.33
C GLY A 141 -6.39 -15.14 20.67
N PRO A 142 -5.43 -14.19 20.72
CA PRO A 142 -5.74 -12.80 21.01
C PRO A 142 -6.65 -12.20 19.94
N ILE A 143 -7.66 -11.46 20.37
CA ILE A 143 -8.52 -10.69 19.47
C ILE A 143 -7.84 -9.36 19.20
N LEU A 144 -7.25 -9.22 18.00
CA LEU A 144 -6.59 -7.99 17.59
C LEU A 144 -7.62 -6.92 17.17
N LEU A 145 -7.43 -5.70 17.66
CA LEU A 145 -8.20 -4.51 17.28
C LEU A 145 -7.55 -3.73 16.13
N GLN A 146 -6.49 -4.27 15.54
CA GLN A 146 -5.73 -3.58 14.50
C GLN A 146 -6.54 -3.51 13.18
N PRO A 147 -6.45 -2.38 12.46
CA PRO A 147 -7.11 -2.23 11.17
C PRO A 147 -6.49 -3.19 10.16
N LYS A 148 -7.35 -3.90 9.43
CA LYS A 148 -6.95 -4.80 8.36
C LYS A 148 -7.45 -4.27 7.02
N GLU A 149 -6.55 -4.18 6.05
CA GLU A 149 -6.90 -3.81 4.68
C GLU A 149 -7.91 -4.81 4.09
N ILE A 150 -8.96 -4.29 3.47
CA ILE A 150 -10.00 -5.09 2.82
C ILE A 150 -9.70 -5.17 1.32
N LYS A 151 -9.52 -6.39 0.83
CA LYS A 151 -9.44 -6.66 -0.60
C LYS A 151 -10.82 -7.10 -1.10
N TYR A 152 -11.47 -6.25 -1.88
CA TYR A 152 -12.80 -6.55 -2.41
C TYR A 152 -12.72 -7.52 -3.59
N ASN A 153 -13.40 -8.65 -3.46
CA ASN A 153 -13.68 -9.52 -4.61
C ASN A 153 -14.68 -8.85 -5.56
N ALA A 154 -14.59 -9.14 -6.86
CA ALA A 154 -15.47 -8.57 -7.88
C ALA A 154 -16.97 -8.77 -7.57
N THR A 155 -17.33 -9.91 -6.98
CA THR A 155 -18.69 -10.25 -6.56
C THR A 155 -19.20 -9.34 -5.44
N VAL A 156 -18.37 -9.04 -4.44
CA VAL A 156 -18.72 -8.18 -3.30
C VAL A 156 -18.96 -6.75 -3.77
N LYS A 157 -18.14 -6.25 -4.70
CA LYS A 157 -18.32 -4.93 -5.31
C LYS A 157 -19.66 -4.83 -6.05
N CYS A 158 -20.03 -5.86 -6.81
CA CYS A 158 -21.31 -5.92 -7.52
C CYS A 158 -22.51 -5.95 -6.55
N ASN A 159 -22.46 -6.79 -5.51
CA ASN A 159 -23.51 -6.85 -4.51
C ASN A 159 -23.68 -5.51 -3.76
N ARG A 160 -22.57 -4.82 -3.48
CA ARG A 160 -22.60 -3.47 -2.89
C ARG A 160 -23.23 -2.44 -3.82
N MET A 161 -23.01 -2.55 -5.13
CA MET A 161 -23.66 -1.67 -6.11
C MET A 161 -25.18 -1.86 -6.12
N LYS A 162 -25.66 -3.10 -5.98
CA LYS A 162 -27.10 -3.41 -5.91
C LYS A 162 -27.75 -2.86 -4.64
N SER A 163 -27.03 -2.81 -3.53
CA SER A 163 -27.53 -2.32 -2.24
C SER A 163 -27.23 -0.84 -1.96
N GLN A 164 -26.84 -0.06 -2.98
CA GLN A 164 -26.62 1.38 -2.79
C GLN A 164 -27.93 2.08 -2.43
N LYS A 165 -27.82 3.06 -1.53
CA LYS A 165 -28.94 3.95 -1.16
C LYS A 165 -29.45 4.65 -2.42
N VAL A 166 -30.77 4.77 -2.55
CA VAL A 166 -31.40 5.52 -3.65
C VAL A 166 -30.89 6.96 -3.62
N ARG A 167 -30.35 7.41 -4.76
CA ARG A 167 -29.96 8.81 -4.96
C ARG A 167 -31.03 9.51 -5.78
N ARG A 168 -31.48 10.68 -5.35
CA ARG A 168 -32.35 11.54 -6.17
C ARG A 168 -31.51 12.09 -7.32
N ARG A 169 -31.99 11.94 -8.55
CA ARG A 169 -31.40 12.60 -9.71
C ARG A 169 -31.81 14.08 -9.74
N PRO A 170 -30.99 14.97 -10.30
CA PRO A 170 -31.43 16.31 -10.66
C PRO A 170 -32.71 16.27 -11.52
N GLU A 171 -33.57 17.27 -11.40
CA GLU A 171 -34.85 17.30 -12.11
C GLU A 171 -34.69 17.57 -13.61
N SER A 172 -33.71 18.40 -13.99
CA SER A 172 -33.34 18.64 -15.38
C SER A 172 -31.87 18.28 -15.65
N CYS A 173 -31.61 17.86 -16.89
CA CYS A 173 -30.27 17.63 -17.41
C CYS A 173 -30.17 18.44 -18.72
N HIS A 174 -29.38 19.50 -18.72
CA HIS A 174 -29.14 20.35 -19.89
C HIS A 174 -27.82 19.95 -20.53
N ALA A 175 -27.84 18.86 -21.31
CA ALA A 175 -26.64 18.31 -21.95
C ALA A 175 -26.23 19.03 -23.24
N TYR A 176 -27.06 19.94 -23.75
CA TYR A 176 -26.84 20.64 -25.00
C TYR A 176 -27.26 22.10 -24.86
N HIS A 177 -26.42 23.00 -25.38
CA HIS A 177 -26.76 24.41 -25.48
C HIS A 177 -26.74 24.88 -26.96
N PRO A 178 -27.73 25.64 -27.45
CA PRO A 178 -27.80 26.05 -28.86
C PRO A 178 -26.62 26.89 -29.37
N LYS A 179 -25.91 27.56 -28.45
CA LYS A 179 -24.68 28.32 -28.75
C LYS A 179 -23.40 27.51 -28.54
N GLU A 180 -23.51 26.23 -28.22
CA GLU A 180 -22.36 25.33 -28.10
C GLU A 180 -21.90 24.91 -29.49
N ASP A 181 -20.67 25.26 -29.85
CA ASP A 181 -20.06 24.83 -31.10
C ASP A 181 -19.23 23.56 -30.87
N ALA A 182 -19.76 22.42 -31.32
CA ALA A 182 -19.09 21.13 -31.23
C ALA A 182 -18.10 20.88 -32.38
N LYS A 183 -17.89 21.86 -33.28
CA LYS A 183 -16.98 21.74 -34.44
C LYS A 183 -15.53 22.02 -34.12
N ASP A 184 -15.24 22.65 -32.99
CA ASP A 184 -13.88 22.81 -32.45
C ASP A 184 -13.37 21.48 -31.87
N CYS A 185 -13.29 20.44 -32.69
CA CYS A 185 -12.49 19.28 -32.37
C CYS A 185 -11.03 19.67 -32.55
N GLY A 186 -10.25 19.70 -31.45
CA GLY A 186 -8.82 20.00 -31.50
C GLY A 186 -8.12 19.07 -32.49
N GLY A 187 -7.84 19.57 -33.69
CA GLY A 187 -7.08 18.86 -34.70
C GLY A 187 -5.65 18.71 -34.22
N ALA A 188 -5.27 17.52 -33.75
CA ALA A 188 -3.88 17.23 -33.49
C ALA A 188 -3.12 17.25 -34.83
N SER A 189 -2.01 17.97 -34.89
CA SER A 189 -1.07 17.86 -36.00
C SER A 189 -0.53 16.42 -36.03
N SER A 190 -0.81 15.67 -37.10
CA SER A 190 -0.15 14.38 -37.31
C SER A 190 1.35 14.62 -37.50
N ILE A 191 2.18 14.00 -36.67
CA ILE A 191 3.63 14.01 -36.85
C ILE A 191 3.93 13.13 -38.07
N SER A 192 4.04 13.73 -39.26
CA SER A 192 4.51 13.04 -40.45
C SER A 192 6.04 13.14 -40.52
N ALA A 193 6.73 12.01 -40.65
CA ALA A 193 8.16 12.02 -40.92
C ALA A 193 8.40 12.69 -42.28
N SER A 194 9.14 13.80 -42.29
CA SER A 194 9.46 14.47 -43.54
C SER A 194 10.50 13.64 -44.31
N LEU A 195 10.09 13.08 -45.45
CA LEU A 195 10.97 12.34 -46.35
C LEU A 195 12.21 13.16 -46.74
N SER A 196 12.05 14.48 -46.86
CA SER A 196 13.13 15.42 -47.19
C SER A 196 14.24 15.44 -46.15
N LEU A 197 13.91 15.47 -44.84
CA LEU A 197 14.93 15.43 -43.78
C LEU A 197 15.61 14.06 -43.70
N PHE A 198 14.85 12.98 -43.92
CA PHE A 198 15.42 11.64 -43.96
C PHE A 198 16.39 11.47 -45.14
N SER A 199 16.00 11.91 -46.35
CA SER A 199 16.89 11.88 -47.51
C SER A 199 18.11 12.77 -47.33
N ALA A 200 17.96 13.95 -46.72
CA ALA A 200 19.09 14.82 -46.43
C ALA A 200 20.06 14.16 -45.45
N SER A 201 19.58 13.54 -44.37
CA SER A 201 20.44 12.82 -43.42
C SER A 201 21.19 11.65 -44.06
N LEU A 202 20.54 10.92 -44.97
CA LEU A 202 21.18 9.84 -45.72
C LEU A 202 22.28 10.39 -46.65
N LEU A 203 22.00 11.46 -47.38
CA LEU A 203 22.99 12.10 -48.24
C LEU A 203 24.18 12.65 -47.43
N PHE A 204 23.94 13.29 -46.28
CA PHE A 204 25.01 13.75 -45.40
C PHE A 204 25.85 12.58 -44.89
N SER A 205 25.22 11.47 -44.47
CA SER A 205 25.94 10.29 -44.01
C SER A 205 26.78 9.64 -45.12
N LEU A 206 26.29 9.60 -46.37
CA LEU A 206 27.04 9.10 -47.52
C LEU A 206 28.21 10.01 -47.90
N VAL A 207 28.03 11.32 -47.82
CA VAL A 207 29.12 12.29 -48.09
C VAL A 207 30.19 12.24 -47.00
N LEU A 208 29.81 12.06 -45.73
CA LEU A 208 30.74 11.86 -44.62
C LEU A 208 31.50 10.54 -44.75
N HIS A 209 30.82 9.43 -45.09
CA HIS A 209 31.48 8.15 -45.30
C HIS A 209 32.45 8.16 -46.50
N ARG A 210 32.15 8.96 -47.54
CA ARG A 210 33.05 9.11 -48.71
C ARG A 210 34.24 10.03 -48.45
N ARG A 211 34.28 10.75 -47.32
CA ARG A 211 35.37 11.66 -46.92
C ARG A 211 36.29 11.10 -45.83
N THR A 212 35.95 9.95 -45.24
CA THR A 212 36.83 9.11 -44.41
C THR A 212 37.42 7.99 -45.25
#